data_AF-A0A9Q6UWE2-F1
#
_entry.id   AF-A0A9Q6UWE2-F1
#
_cell.length_a   1.000
_cell.length_b   1.000
_cell.length_c   1.000
_cell.angle_alpha   90.00
_cell.angle_beta   90.00
_cell.angle_gamma   90.00
#
_symmetry.space_group_name_H-M   'P 1'
#
loop_
_entity.id
_entity.type
_entity.pdbx_description
1 polymer ?
#
loop_
_entity_poly.entity_id
_entity_poly.type
_entity_poly.pdbx_seq_one_letter_code
_entity_poly.pdbx_strand_id
1 'polypeptide(L)' 'MSGHDKPQPPGCLLDAAAEQPESLAEDPETLSISCEVTFRHGTLRFNGNVSEKLLTLLIQELKR' A
#
# COMPACT_ATOMS: atom_id res chain seq x y z
N MET A 1 -27.40 -55.14 -5.19
CA MET A 1 -27.61 -54.68 -3.80
C MET A 1 -26.21 -54.67 -3.19
N SER A 2 -25.52 -53.60 -2.82
CA SER A 2 -25.75 -52.15 -2.70
C SER A 2 -24.41 -51.50 -3.09
N GLY A 3 -24.37 -50.39 -3.81
CA GLY A 3 -24.63 -49.06 -3.28
C GLY A 3 -23.30 -48.33 -3.13
N HIS A 4 -23.03 -47.44 -4.09
CA HIS A 4 -21.97 -46.42 -4.04
C HIS A 4 -22.17 -45.52 -2.80
N ASP A 5 -21.09 -44.83 -2.42
CA ASP A 5 -21.03 -43.61 -1.60
C ASP A 5 -20.31 -43.78 -0.25
N LYS A 6 -19.00 -43.52 -0.29
CA LYS A 6 -18.25 -43.13 0.90
C LYS A 6 -18.43 -41.62 1.00
N PRO A 7 -19.09 -41.08 2.04
CA PRO A 7 -19.21 -39.64 2.18
C PRO A 7 -17.79 -39.09 2.36
N GLN A 8 -17.36 -38.24 1.44
CA GLN A 8 -16.19 -37.40 1.68
C GLN A 8 -16.47 -36.63 2.97
N PRO A 9 -15.50 -36.54 3.90
CA PRO A 9 -15.68 -35.65 5.04
C PRO A 9 -15.95 -34.26 4.43
N PRO A 10 -17.00 -33.54 4.86
CA PRO A 10 -17.04 -32.12 4.58
C PRO A 10 -15.74 -31.60 5.18
N GLY A 11 -14.80 -31.20 4.31
CA GLY A 11 -13.68 -30.37 4.70
C GLY A 11 -14.30 -29.30 5.57
N CYS A 12 -13.96 -29.39 6.86
CA CYS A 12 -14.74 -28.83 7.95
C CYS A 12 -15.23 -27.46 7.53
N LEU A 13 -16.56 -27.35 7.55
CA LEU A 13 -17.34 -26.14 7.54
C LEU A 13 -16.45 -24.91 7.63
N LEU A 14 -16.43 -24.20 6.50
CA LEU A 14 -16.12 -22.80 6.36
C LEU A 14 -16.48 -22.07 7.66
N ASP A 15 -15.52 -21.95 8.59
CA ASP A 15 -15.49 -20.84 9.51
C ASP A 15 -14.96 -19.65 8.69
N ALA A 16 -15.78 -19.25 7.72
CA ALA A 16 -15.62 -18.02 6.97
C ALA A 16 -16.22 -16.88 7.81
N ALA A 17 -15.74 -16.77 9.03
CA ALA A 17 -15.70 -15.52 9.78
C ALA A 17 -14.23 -15.18 10.12
N ALA A 18 -13.28 -15.69 9.33
CA ALA A 18 -12.11 -14.89 9.01
C ALA A 18 -12.56 -13.89 7.94
N GLU A 19 -13.29 -12.86 8.38
CA GLU A 19 -13.11 -11.52 7.81
C GLU A 19 -11.60 -11.29 7.94
N GLN A 20 -10.86 -11.73 6.91
CA GLN A 20 -9.49 -11.30 6.66
C GLN A 20 -9.56 -9.80 6.93
N PRO A 21 -8.77 -9.24 7.87
CA PRO A 21 -8.71 -7.80 7.95
C PRO A 21 -8.35 -7.39 6.54
N GLU A 22 -9.31 -6.79 5.84
CA GLU A 22 -9.11 -6.29 4.50
C GLU A 22 -7.93 -5.37 4.69
N SER A 23 -6.76 -5.86 4.28
CA SER A 23 -5.53 -5.13 4.32
C SER A 23 -5.66 -4.13 3.20
N LEU A 24 -6.55 -3.16 3.38
CA LEU A 24 -6.33 -1.78 3.04
C LEU A 24 -5.08 -1.33 3.81
N ALA A 25 -3.94 -1.93 3.47
CA ALA A 25 -2.78 -1.13 3.23
C ALA A 25 -3.24 -0.23 2.09
N GLU A 26 -3.85 0.91 2.43
CA GLU A 26 -3.87 2.07 1.54
C GLU A 26 -2.44 2.16 1.04
N ASP A 27 -2.25 1.76 -0.22
CA ASP A 27 -0.94 1.84 -0.86
C ASP A 27 -0.50 3.28 -0.63
N PRO A 28 0.63 3.51 0.07
CA PRO A 28 0.94 4.83 0.59
C PRO A 28 0.89 5.79 -0.57
N GLU A 29 -0.06 6.74 -0.58
CA GLU A 29 -0.35 7.55 -1.76
C GLU A 29 0.96 8.16 -2.28
N THR A 30 1.48 7.56 -3.35
CA THR A 30 2.72 8.02 -3.95
C THR A 30 2.35 9.13 -4.91
N LEU A 31 2.81 10.34 -4.62
CA LEU A 31 2.64 11.47 -5.51
C LEU A 31 3.67 11.37 -6.63
N SER A 32 3.22 11.23 -7.88
CA SER A 32 4.09 11.39 -9.04
C SER A 32 4.31 12.88 -9.29
N ILE A 33 5.50 13.39 -8.97
CA ILE A 33 5.83 14.81 -9.15
C ILE A 33 7.05 15.00 -10.03
N SER A 34 7.11 16.15 -10.68
CA SER A 34 8.34 16.74 -11.19
C SER A 34 8.48 18.11 -10.57
N CYS A 35 9.45 18.28 -9.67
CA CYS A 35 9.66 19.51 -8.93
C CYS A 35 11.15 19.83 -8.91
N GLU A 36 11.49 21.10 -9.05
CA GLU A 36 12.86 21.57 -8.96
C GLU A 36 12.92 22.77 -8.02
N VAL A 37 13.79 22.70 -7.03
CA VAL A 37 14.01 23.75 -6.04
C VAL A 37 15.43 24.25 -6.21
N THR A 38 15.57 25.52 -6.57
CA THR A 38 16.88 26.16 -6.75
C THR A 38 17.28 26.91 -5.49
N PHE A 39 18.46 26.60 -4.98
CA PHE A 39 19.13 27.27 -3.89
C PHE A 39 20.32 28.07 -4.42
N ARG A 40 20.83 28.96 -3.58
CA ARG A 40 22.01 29.77 -3.91
C ARG A 40 23.25 28.93 -4.27
N HIS A 41 23.33 27.69 -3.78
CA HIS A 41 24.48 26.80 -3.94
C HIS A 41 24.19 25.54 -4.77
N GLY A 42 23.04 25.47 -5.43
CA GLY A 42 22.69 24.30 -6.25
C GLY A 42 21.19 24.06 -6.35
N THR A 43 20.82 22.94 -6.96
CA THR A 43 19.44 22.64 -7.31
C THR A 43 19.06 21.24 -6.85
N LEU A 44 17.89 21.12 -6.20
CA LEU A 44 17.31 19.84 -5.79
C LEU A 44 16.15 19.50 -6.74
N ARG A 45 16.23 18.36 -7.42
CA ARG A 45 15.20 17.92 -8.38
C ARG A 45 14.56 16.62 -7.95
N PHE A 46 13.23 16.62 -7.87
CA PHE A 46 12.40 15.43 -7.72
C PHE A 46 11.75 15.08 -9.05
N ASN A 47 11.86 13.83 -9.46
CA ASN A 47 11.21 13.32 -10.66
C ASN A 47 10.77 11.88 -10.40
N GLY A 48 9.47 11.63 -10.54
CA GLY A 48 8.87 10.32 -10.32
C GLY A 48 8.02 10.29 -9.05
N ASN A 49 7.81 9.08 -8.53
CA ASN A 49 7.02 8.87 -7.33
C ASN A 49 7.79 9.32 -6.07
N VAL A 50 7.11 10.07 -5.22
CA VAL A 50 7.56 10.45 -3.89
C VAL A 50 6.42 10.22 -2.90
N SER A 51 6.76 9.79 -1.70
CA SER A 51 5.75 9.66 -0.65
C SER A 51 5.32 11.04 -0.15
N GLU A 52 4.05 11.17 0.22
CA GLU A 52 3.52 12.39 0.82
C GLU A 52 4.30 12.82 2.07
N LYS A 53 4.72 11.84 2.89
CA LYS A 53 5.54 12.06 4.09
C LYS A 53 6.87 12.73 3.74
N LEU A 54 7.55 12.25 2.71
CA LEU A 54 8.81 12.83 2.28
C LEU A 54 8.61 14.27 1.77
N LEU A 55 7.59 14.48 0.93
CA LEU A 55 7.29 15.81 0.39
C LEU A 55 6.97 16.81 1.52
N THR A 56 6.18 16.39 2.51
CA THR A 56 5.81 17.21 3.67
C THR A 56 7.03 17.61 4.49
N LEU A 57 7.91 16.65 4.81
CA LEU A 57 9.14 16.92 5.57
C LEU A 57 10.07 17.89 4.83
N LEU A 58 10.20 17.72 3.52
CA LEU A 58 11.00 18.63 2.69
C LEU A 58 10.45 20.06 2.74
N ILE A 59 9.15 20.24 2.53
CA ILE A 59 8.51 21.57 2.58
C ILE A 59 8.74 22.24 3.94
N GLN A 60 8.64 21.49 5.04
CA GLN A 60 8.90 22.03 6.37
C GLN A 60 10.34 22.49 6.55
N GLU A 61 11.31 21.69 6.09
CA GLU A 61 12.73 22.02 6.21
C GLU A 61 13.10 23.24 5.34
N LEU A 62 12.47 23.40 4.18
CA LEU A 62 12.67 24.56 3.30
C LEU A 62 12.08 25.86 3.85
N LYS A 63 11.09 25.77 4.75
CA LYS A 63 10.47 26.92 5.40
C LYS A 63 11.18 27.36 6.68
N ARG A 64 12.17 26.61 7.16
CA ARG A 64 12.99 26.97 8.32
C ARG A 64 14.00 28.06 7.95
#